data_AF-A0A6M0RVU1-F1
#
_entry.id   AF-A0A6M0RVU1-F1
#
_cell.length_a   1.000
_cell.length_b   1.000
_cell.length_c   1.000
_cell.angle_alpha   90.00
_cell.angle_beta   90.00
_cell.angle_gamma   90.00
#
_symmetry.space_group_name_H-M   'P 1'
#
loop_
_entity.id
_entity.type
_entity.pdbx_description
1 polymer ?
#
loop_
_entity_poly.entity_id
_entity_poly.type
_entity_poly.pdbx_seq_one_letter_code
_entity_poly.pdbx_strand_id
1 'polypeptide(L)'
;MDISLFRSLAGQYDTLRFTRSVAMMNVISQQIEDQILQHQLAVDFYAGFQRFSNFPEQMRRYSRLGSVCRRVYVFGVPDCQPPSIQGVEFIELSPTSALAQEWFLFVDTSEFWATLVAQETENQPGTSGRQYDALWSYDEAVVDRIALLMSQVMESMYRPVKERLYSQQYMHIAEINSRMLELIEQTDKVSQRRWQQLRTVHNIAEMSSNSPSKLLQNTAIILQSVFGAAGVAISFKLDNDYYTVPVLVGEANGKGRKISLAKGISGQVMCQGRLVQIRDTNQRTDVDVVMPTAQSLIAAPLVCRKISGAISIGAPESNHWNDEDAKTLMAIAKVVALQFEQLLVKKNQPNSTKNSNSAPVHGVPHRIDMAI
;
A
#
# COMPACT_ATOMS: atom_id res chain seq x y z
N MET A 1 -36.93 -25.12 4.78
CA MET A 1 -37.19 -23.73 5.21
C MET A 1 -36.03 -22.88 4.70
N ASP A 2 -36.29 -21.87 3.86
CA ASP A 2 -35.24 -20.96 3.38
C ASP A 2 -34.92 -19.90 4.45
N ILE A 3 -34.14 -20.30 5.46
CA ILE A 3 -33.70 -19.40 6.52
C ILE A 3 -32.57 -18.52 5.98
N SER A 4 -32.72 -17.21 6.12
CA SER A 4 -31.69 -16.20 5.85
C SER A 4 -31.28 -15.58 7.18
N LEU A 5 -29.99 -15.66 7.55
CA LEU A 5 -29.50 -15.02 8.77
C LEU A 5 -29.44 -13.51 8.57
N PHE A 6 -28.92 -13.08 7.41
CA PHE A 6 -28.77 -11.67 7.09
C PHE A 6 -30.12 -10.94 7.03
N ARG A 7 -31.08 -11.41 6.22
CA ARG A 7 -32.37 -10.71 6.04
C ARG A 7 -33.22 -10.71 7.31
N SER A 8 -33.04 -11.72 8.17
CA SER A 8 -33.73 -11.79 9.47
C SER A 8 -33.28 -10.70 10.44
N LEU A 9 -32.08 -10.15 10.27
CA LEU A 9 -31.52 -9.07 11.09
C LEU A 9 -31.54 -7.70 10.39
N ALA A 10 -31.29 -7.66 9.08
CA ALA A 10 -31.06 -6.42 8.34
C ALA A 10 -32.19 -5.39 8.47
N GLY A 11 -33.45 -5.84 8.56
CA GLY A 11 -34.60 -4.95 8.72
C GLY A 11 -34.76 -4.32 10.12
N GLN A 12 -34.10 -4.84 11.16
CA GLN A 12 -34.24 -4.38 12.54
C GLN A 12 -33.00 -3.64 13.08
N TYR A 13 -31.84 -3.79 12.42
CA TYR A 13 -30.56 -3.27 12.89
C TYR A 13 -29.84 -2.43 11.82
N ASP A 14 -30.58 -1.50 11.20
CA ASP A 14 -30.10 -0.71 10.05
C ASP A 14 -28.89 0.17 10.39
N THR A 15 -28.76 0.60 11.65
CA THR A 15 -27.62 1.41 12.14
C THR A 15 -26.32 0.62 12.30
N LEU A 16 -26.37 -0.71 12.33
CA LEU A 16 -25.21 -1.60 12.45
C LEU A 16 -24.74 -2.12 11.09
N ARG A 17 -25.45 -1.80 10.00
CA ARG A 17 -25.11 -2.24 8.66
C ARG A 17 -23.97 -1.41 8.09
N PHE A 18 -23.07 -2.08 7.39
CA PHE A 18 -22.03 -1.44 6.61
C PHE A 18 -21.84 -2.16 5.29
N THR A 19 -21.57 -1.40 4.23
CA THR A 19 -21.11 -1.94 2.95
C THR A 19 -19.59 -1.95 2.90
N ARG A 20 -19.00 -3.12 2.66
CA ARG A 20 -17.55 -3.31 2.65
C ARG A 20 -17.10 -4.26 1.54
N SER A 21 -15.81 -4.13 1.19
CA SER A 21 -15.15 -5.00 0.22
C SER A 21 -14.82 -6.36 0.81
N VAL A 22 -14.56 -7.34 -0.05
CA VAL A 22 -14.05 -8.68 0.33
C VAL A 22 -12.85 -8.59 1.27
N ALA A 23 -11.92 -7.67 1.02
CA ALA A 23 -10.72 -7.51 1.83
C ALA A 23 -11.06 -7.17 3.30
N MET A 24 -12.01 -6.25 3.51
CA MET A 24 -12.43 -5.89 4.85
C MET A 24 -13.25 -7.01 5.52
N MET A 25 -14.07 -7.73 4.76
CA MET A 25 -14.80 -8.91 5.27
C MET A 25 -13.84 -9.98 5.80
N ASN A 26 -12.76 -10.24 5.07
CA ASN A 26 -11.69 -11.13 5.51
C ASN A 26 -11.02 -10.62 6.78
N VAL A 27 -10.70 -9.32 6.86
CA VAL A 27 -10.09 -8.73 8.06
C VAL A 27 -10.97 -8.92 9.30
N ILE A 28 -12.26 -8.59 9.22
CA ILE A 28 -13.20 -8.73 10.35
C ILE A 28 -13.34 -10.21 10.73
N SER A 29 -13.47 -11.09 9.74
CA SER A 29 -13.57 -12.54 9.98
C SER A 29 -12.34 -13.07 10.71
N GLN A 30 -11.16 -12.64 10.26
CA GLN A 30 -9.89 -12.98 10.90
C GLN A 30 -9.81 -12.46 12.33
N GLN A 31 -10.36 -11.28 12.65
CA GLN A 31 -10.35 -10.78 14.04
C GLN A 31 -11.11 -11.70 15.00
N ILE A 32 -12.28 -12.20 14.58
CA ILE A 32 -13.08 -13.14 15.39
C ILE A 32 -12.33 -14.45 15.56
N GLU A 33 -11.83 -15.01 14.46
CA GLU A 33 -11.08 -16.27 14.45
C GLU A 33 -9.75 -16.18 15.25
N ASP A 34 -9.06 -15.04 15.20
CA ASP A 34 -7.82 -14.82 15.97
C ASP A 34 -8.10 -14.76 17.47
N GLN A 35 -9.23 -14.19 17.89
CA GLN A 35 -9.62 -14.21 19.31
C GLN A 35 -9.77 -15.64 19.82
N ILE A 36 -10.44 -16.51 19.04
CA ILE A 36 -10.60 -17.93 19.39
C ILE A 36 -9.24 -18.62 19.49
N LEU A 37 -8.35 -18.41 18.52
CA LEU A 37 -7.05 -19.06 18.47
C LEU A 37 -6.09 -18.58 19.58
N GLN A 38 -6.09 -17.29 19.90
CA GLN A 38 -5.15 -16.71 20.88
C GLN A 38 -5.51 -17.10 22.30
N HIS A 39 -6.79 -17.08 22.63
CA HIS A 39 -7.29 -17.41 23.97
C HIS A 39 -7.63 -18.90 24.13
N GLN A 40 -7.40 -19.71 23.08
CA GLN A 40 -7.69 -21.15 23.05
C GLN A 40 -9.12 -21.47 23.48
N LEU A 41 -10.09 -20.72 22.94
CA LEU A 41 -11.48 -20.82 23.36
C LEU A 41 -12.10 -22.13 22.82
N ALA A 42 -12.53 -23.01 23.73
CA ALA A 42 -13.16 -24.29 23.42
C ALA A 42 -14.64 -24.11 23.01
N VAL A 43 -14.86 -23.44 21.87
CA VAL A 43 -16.19 -23.03 21.40
C VAL A 43 -16.72 -23.91 20.27
N ASP A 44 -18.03 -23.81 19.99
CA ASP A 44 -18.57 -24.20 18.69
C ASP A 44 -18.51 -22.99 17.77
N PHE A 45 -17.79 -23.13 16.65
CA PHE A 45 -17.59 -22.04 15.69
C PHE A 45 -18.27 -22.38 14.37
N TYR A 46 -19.04 -21.45 13.82
CA TYR A 46 -19.83 -21.66 12.61
C TYR A 46 -19.36 -20.66 11.55
N ALA A 47 -19.06 -21.14 10.34
CA ALA A 47 -18.56 -20.31 9.24
C ALA A 47 -19.19 -20.69 7.90
N GLY A 48 -19.75 -19.70 7.19
CA GLY A 48 -20.34 -19.85 5.86
C GLY A 48 -19.39 -19.36 4.76
N PHE A 49 -19.02 -20.27 3.86
CA PHE A 49 -18.08 -20.01 2.75
C PHE A 49 -18.77 -19.79 1.40
N GLN A 50 -20.10 -19.81 1.36
CA GLN A 50 -20.94 -19.89 0.15
C GLN A 50 -20.74 -21.18 -0.67
N ARG A 51 -19.49 -21.53 -1.00
CA ARG A 51 -19.06 -22.70 -1.78
C ARG A 51 -17.84 -23.37 -1.15
N PHE A 52 -17.73 -24.69 -1.24
CA PHE A 52 -16.55 -25.39 -0.73
C PHE A 52 -15.27 -25.09 -1.53
N SER A 53 -15.37 -24.71 -2.80
CA SER A 53 -14.21 -24.27 -3.59
C SER A 53 -13.50 -23.03 -3.04
N ASN A 54 -14.15 -22.24 -2.19
CA ASN A 54 -13.54 -21.08 -1.51
C ASN A 54 -12.72 -21.48 -0.26
N PHE A 55 -12.91 -22.70 0.26
CA PHE A 55 -12.29 -23.16 1.49
C PHE A 55 -10.76 -23.40 1.42
N PRO A 56 -10.17 -23.91 0.31
CA PRO A 56 -8.75 -24.28 0.25
C PRO A 56 -7.77 -23.17 0.68
N GLU A 57 -8.10 -21.91 0.40
CA GLU A 57 -7.26 -20.77 0.81
C GLU A 57 -7.16 -20.61 2.34
N GLN A 58 -8.20 -21.04 3.08
CA GLN A 58 -8.29 -20.94 4.53
C GLN A 58 -7.95 -22.25 5.27
N MET A 59 -7.56 -23.30 4.54
CA MET A 59 -7.34 -24.65 5.09
C MET A 59 -6.40 -24.67 6.29
N ARG A 60 -5.26 -23.96 6.23
CA ARG A 60 -4.29 -23.92 7.34
C ARG A 60 -4.90 -23.32 8.61
N ARG A 61 -5.74 -22.32 8.45
CA ARG A 61 -6.37 -21.58 9.55
C ARG A 61 -7.47 -22.40 10.20
N TYR A 62 -8.33 -23.01 9.39
CA TYR A 62 -9.40 -23.87 9.89
C TYR A 62 -8.90 -25.18 10.49
N SER A 63 -7.73 -25.69 10.04
CA SER A 63 -7.05 -26.79 10.72
C SER A 63 -6.58 -26.41 12.12
N ARG A 64 -6.14 -25.17 12.35
CA ARG A 64 -5.79 -24.68 13.68
C ARG A 64 -7.04 -24.48 14.54
N LEU A 65 -8.09 -23.88 13.98
CA LEU A 65 -9.37 -23.73 14.67
C LEU A 65 -9.95 -25.09 15.09
N GLY A 66 -9.92 -26.10 14.21
CA GLY A 66 -10.36 -27.46 14.54
C GLY A 66 -9.57 -28.15 15.66
N SER A 67 -8.35 -27.70 15.96
CA SER A 67 -7.56 -28.22 17.09
C SER A 67 -7.85 -27.53 18.43
N VAL A 68 -8.52 -26.37 18.41
CA VAL A 68 -8.78 -25.52 19.57
C VAL A 68 -10.27 -25.55 19.94
N CYS A 69 -11.14 -25.36 18.95
CA CYS A 69 -12.58 -25.38 19.11
C CYS A 69 -13.07 -26.78 19.51
N ARG A 70 -14.19 -26.83 20.22
CA ARG A 70 -14.91 -28.10 20.44
C ARG A 70 -15.37 -28.69 19.10
N ARG A 71 -15.92 -27.82 18.23
CA ARG A 71 -16.25 -28.16 16.85
C ARG A 71 -16.24 -26.91 15.98
N VAL A 72 -15.80 -27.05 14.74
CA VAL A 72 -15.96 -26.04 13.69
C VAL A 72 -16.93 -26.56 12.63
N TYR A 73 -18.01 -25.83 12.36
CA TYR A 73 -18.98 -26.14 11.32
C TYR A 73 -18.75 -25.22 10.13
N VAL A 74 -18.45 -25.80 8.97
CA VAL A 74 -18.20 -25.09 7.72
C VAL A 74 -19.36 -25.34 6.76
N PHE A 75 -20.09 -24.28 6.44
CA PHE A 75 -21.26 -24.34 5.56
C PHE A 75 -20.89 -23.90 4.15
N GLY A 76 -21.38 -24.62 3.15
CA GLY A 76 -21.17 -24.25 1.76
C GLY A 76 -21.87 -25.18 0.79
N VAL A 77 -22.01 -24.71 -0.45
CA VAL A 77 -22.50 -25.54 -1.55
C VAL A 77 -21.42 -26.55 -1.94
N PRO A 78 -21.76 -27.85 -2.08
CA PRO A 78 -20.80 -28.91 -2.42
C PRO A 78 -20.42 -28.88 -3.90
N ASP A 79 -19.63 -27.89 -4.30
CA ASP A 79 -19.09 -27.76 -5.66
C ASP A 79 -17.75 -28.48 -5.86
N CYS A 80 -17.05 -28.82 -4.77
CA CYS A 80 -15.90 -29.71 -4.76
C CYS A 80 -15.93 -30.62 -3.53
N GLN A 81 -15.15 -31.70 -3.53
CA GLN A 81 -15.00 -32.55 -2.35
C GLN A 81 -14.23 -31.80 -1.25
N PRO A 82 -14.82 -31.59 -0.06
CA PRO A 82 -14.14 -30.89 1.02
C PRO A 82 -13.00 -31.74 1.61
N PRO A 83 -11.91 -31.12 2.09
CA PRO A 83 -10.84 -31.84 2.75
C PRO A 83 -11.30 -32.41 4.10
N SER A 84 -10.79 -33.57 4.49
CA SER A 84 -11.02 -34.10 5.84
C SER A 84 -10.05 -33.45 6.83
N ILE A 85 -10.60 -32.74 7.82
CA ILE A 85 -9.82 -32.03 8.85
C ILE A 85 -10.40 -32.40 10.22
N GLN A 86 -9.52 -32.76 11.16
CA GLN A 86 -9.94 -33.09 12.52
C GLN A 86 -10.57 -31.87 13.21
N GLY A 87 -11.73 -32.08 13.85
CA GLY A 87 -12.46 -31.02 14.56
C GLY A 87 -13.29 -30.10 13.66
N VAL A 88 -13.22 -30.28 12.33
CA VAL A 88 -14.02 -29.53 11.35
C VAL A 88 -15.06 -30.45 10.72
N GLU A 89 -16.30 -29.96 10.64
CA GLU A 89 -17.43 -30.64 10.05
C GLU A 89 -17.99 -29.78 8.91
N PHE A 90 -18.10 -30.36 7.72
CA PHE A 90 -18.62 -29.67 6.55
C PHE A 90 -20.11 -29.96 6.41
N ILE A 91 -20.91 -28.90 6.39
CA ILE A 91 -22.36 -28.95 6.25
C ILE A 91 -22.73 -28.49 4.84
N GLU A 92 -23.32 -29.40 4.08
CA GLU A 92 -23.72 -29.14 2.70
C GLU A 92 -24.99 -28.29 2.65
N LEU A 93 -24.92 -27.19 1.90
CA LEU A 93 -26.06 -26.32 1.64
C LEU A 93 -26.60 -26.54 0.23
N SER A 94 -27.93 -26.47 0.10
CA SER A 94 -28.56 -26.36 -1.22
C SER A 94 -28.14 -25.05 -1.90
N PRO A 95 -27.79 -25.05 -3.19
CA PRO A 95 -27.50 -23.82 -3.95
C PRO A 95 -28.63 -22.78 -3.94
N THR A 96 -29.86 -23.22 -3.72
CA THR A 96 -31.05 -22.36 -3.63
C THR A 96 -31.28 -21.78 -2.25
N SER A 97 -30.57 -22.26 -1.22
CA SER A 97 -30.71 -21.78 0.15
C SER A 97 -30.20 -20.35 0.28
N ALA A 98 -30.88 -19.53 1.09
CA ALA A 98 -30.40 -18.18 1.39
C ALA A 98 -29.02 -18.19 2.07
N LEU A 99 -28.76 -19.16 2.96
CA LEU A 99 -27.45 -19.34 3.61
C LEU A 99 -26.30 -19.55 2.62
N ALA A 100 -26.57 -20.18 1.47
CA ALA A 100 -25.55 -20.41 0.45
C ALA A 100 -25.07 -19.11 -0.23
N GLN A 101 -25.87 -18.04 -0.14
CA GLN A 101 -25.54 -16.73 -0.68
C GLN A 101 -24.98 -15.78 0.39
N GLU A 102 -24.96 -16.21 1.66
CA GLU A 102 -24.52 -15.40 2.78
C GLU A 102 -23.10 -15.77 3.21
N TRP A 103 -22.33 -14.75 3.58
CA TRP A 103 -21.09 -14.92 4.32
C TRP A 103 -21.43 -14.73 5.79
N PHE A 104 -21.14 -15.72 6.63
CA PHE A 104 -21.39 -15.57 8.05
C PHE A 104 -20.34 -16.24 8.93
N LEU A 105 -20.05 -15.64 10.07
CA LEU A 105 -19.31 -16.22 11.17
C LEU A 105 -20.14 -16.06 12.43
N PHE A 106 -20.17 -17.10 13.25
CA PHE A 106 -20.95 -17.11 14.47
C PHE A 106 -20.24 -17.92 15.56
N VAL A 107 -20.16 -17.32 16.75
CA VAL A 107 -19.69 -17.95 17.99
C VAL A 107 -20.55 -17.44 19.13
N ASP A 108 -20.96 -18.35 20.01
CA ASP A 108 -21.85 -18.06 21.12
C ASP A 108 -21.48 -18.87 22.36
N THR A 109 -20.73 -18.26 23.28
CA THR A 109 -20.32 -18.87 24.54
C THR A 109 -20.45 -17.89 25.72
N SER A 110 -20.28 -18.41 26.94
CA SER A 110 -20.31 -17.58 28.16
C SER A 110 -19.24 -16.50 28.17
N GLU A 111 -18.05 -16.77 27.61
CA GLU A 111 -16.89 -15.88 27.67
C GLU A 111 -16.74 -15.00 26.43
N PHE A 112 -17.10 -15.53 25.26
CA PHE A 112 -17.00 -14.82 24.00
C PHE A 112 -18.20 -15.10 23.09
N TRP A 113 -18.82 -14.03 22.59
CA TRP A 113 -19.87 -14.12 21.59
C TRP A 113 -19.72 -13.04 20.52
N ALA A 114 -19.90 -13.42 19.27
CA ALA A 114 -19.82 -12.50 18.15
C ALA A 114 -20.55 -13.09 16.94
N THR A 115 -21.15 -12.21 16.15
CA THR A 115 -21.73 -12.60 14.86
C THR A 115 -21.33 -11.61 13.78
N LEU A 116 -20.93 -12.14 12.63
CA LEU A 116 -20.77 -11.41 11.38
C LEU A 116 -21.69 -12.10 10.38
N VAL A 117 -22.64 -11.37 9.80
CA VAL A 117 -23.50 -11.88 8.72
C VAL A 117 -23.47 -10.88 7.58
N ALA A 118 -23.40 -11.37 6.36
CA ALA A 118 -23.35 -10.50 5.19
C ALA A 118 -23.98 -11.15 3.97
N GLN A 119 -24.58 -10.32 3.13
CA GLN A 119 -25.10 -10.71 1.83
C GLN A 119 -24.36 -9.94 0.74
N GLU A 120 -24.05 -10.60 -0.36
CA GLU A 120 -23.47 -9.94 -1.52
C GLU A 120 -24.48 -8.95 -2.13
N THR A 121 -24.03 -7.74 -2.42
CA THR A 121 -24.82 -6.69 -3.09
C THR A 121 -24.40 -6.54 -4.54
N GLU A 122 -25.35 -6.18 -5.40
CA GLU A 122 -25.03 -5.79 -6.78
C GLU A 122 -24.11 -4.56 -6.79
N ASN A 123 -23.08 -4.59 -7.65
CA ASN A 123 -22.07 -3.54 -7.72
C ASN A 123 -22.69 -2.17 -7.94
N GLN A 124 -22.40 -1.21 -7.06
CA GLN A 124 -22.70 0.19 -7.34
C GLN A 124 -21.85 0.68 -8.53
N PRO A 125 -22.44 1.44 -9.48
CA PRO A 125 -21.71 1.94 -10.63
C PRO A 125 -20.50 2.78 -10.19
N GLY A 126 -19.30 2.32 -10.54
CA GLY A 126 -18.02 2.95 -10.18
C GLY A 126 -17.13 2.16 -9.22
N THR A 127 -17.63 1.08 -8.63
CA THR A 127 -16.81 0.18 -7.78
C THR A 127 -16.46 -1.10 -8.52
N SER A 128 -15.15 -1.39 -8.70
CA SER A 128 -14.67 -2.67 -9.22
C SER A 128 -14.45 -3.65 -8.08
N GLY A 129 -15.21 -4.75 -8.06
CA GLY A 129 -15.05 -5.86 -7.11
C GLY A 129 -16.33 -6.17 -6.32
N ARG A 130 -16.46 -7.41 -5.83
CA ARG A 130 -17.61 -7.88 -5.04
C ARG A 130 -17.77 -7.04 -3.77
N GLN A 131 -18.99 -6.60 -3.50
CA GLN A 131 -19.35 -5.86 -2.29
C GLN A 131 -20.31 -6.65 -1.44
N TYR A 132 -20.17 -6.51 -0.13
CA TYR A 132 -21.02 -7.16 0.85
C TYR A 132 -21.66 -6.10 1.73
N ASP A 133 -22.96 -6.25 1.90
CA ASP A 133 -23.71 -5.58 2.94
C ASP A 133 -23.72 -6.48 4.17
N ALA A 134 -23.11 -6.00 5.24
CA ALA A 134 -22.69 -6.79 6.37
C ALA A 134 -23.15 -6.16 7.68
N LEU A 135 -23.41 -7.02 8.65
CA LEU A 135 -23.71 -6.69 10.03
C LEU A 135 -22.74 -7.46 10.91
N TRP A 136 -21.96 -6.72 11.70
CA TRP A 136 -21.09 -7.27 12.73
C TRP A 136 -21.61 -6.80 14.09
N SER A 137 -21.83 -7.73 15.01
CA SER A 137 -22.40 -7.40 16.31
C SER A 137 -21.87 -8.30 17.43
N TYR A 138 -21.83 -7.69 18.61
CA TYR A 138 -21.62 -8.33 19.91
C TYR A 138 -22.86 -8.18 20.81
N ASP A 139 -23.97 -7.68 20.28
CA ASP A 139 -25.22 -7.56 21.02
C ASP A 139 -25.79 -8.96 21.30
N GLU A 140 -26.04 -9.23 22.57
CA GLU A 140 -26.60 -10.50 23.06
C GLU A 140 -27.91 -10.86 22.36
N ALA A 141 -28.82 -9.89 22.17
CA ALA A 141 -30.10 -10.14 21.51
C ALA A 141 -29.94 -10.55 20.05
N VAL A 142 -28.92 -10.00 19.37
CA VAL A 142 -28.60 -10.32 17.98
C VAL A 142 -27.98 -11.72 17.89
N VAL A 143 -27.01 -12.01 18.77
CA VAL A 143 -26.33 -13.31 18.81
C VAL A 143 -27.31 -14.43 19.17
N ASP A 144 -28.12 -14.26 20.21
CA ASP A 144 -29.12 -15.26 20.64
C ASP A 144 -30.12 -15.57 19.51
N ARG A 145 -30.50 -14.55 18.74
CA ARG A 145 -31.37 -14.75 17.58
C ARG A 145 -30.70 -15.57 16.48
N ILE A 146 -29.43 -15.30 16.20
CA ILE A 146 -28.65 -16.10 15.24
C ILE A 146 -28.48 -17.52 15.76
N ALA A 147 -28.20 -17.70 17.04
CA ALA A 147 -28.09 -19.00 17.69
C ALA A 147 -29.38 -19.82 17.55
N LEU A 148 -30.54 -19.19 17.76
CA LEU A 148 -31.84 -19.81 17.54
C LEU A 148 -32.05 -20.22 16.08
N LEU A 149 -31.79 -19.33 15.12
CA LEU A 149 -31.92 -19.65 13.70
C LEU A 149 -30.96 -20.77 13.28
N MET A 150 -29.72 -20.75 13.77
CA MET A 150 -28.73 -21.78 13.49
C MET A 150 -29.16 -23.15 14.07
N SER A 151 -29.77 -23.16 15.25
CA SER A 151 -30.29 -24.42 15.82
C SER A 151 -31.37 -25.05 14.93
N GLN A 152 -32.22 -24.23 14.28
CA GLN A 152 -33.23 -24.69 13.33
C GLN A 152 -32.59 -25.23 12.05
N VAL A 153 -31.55 -24.56 11.54
CA VAL A 153 -30.79 -25.00 10.36
C VAL A 153 -30.10 -26.34 10.62
N MET A 154 -29.54 -26.51 11.81
CA MET A 154 -28.84 -27.73 12.23
C MET A 154 -29.80 -28.84 12.73
N GLU A 155 -31.12 -28.61 12.68
CA GLU A 155 -32.14 -29.52 13.22
C GLU A 155 -31.84 -29.98 14.67
N SER A 156 -31.31 -29.05 15.46
CA SER A 156 -30.83 -29.29 16.82
C SER A 156 -31.65 -28.51 17.86
N MET A 157 -31.62 -28.97 19.11
CA MET A 157 -32.29 -28.26 20.20
C MET A 157 -31.54 -26.98 20.55
N TYR A 158 -32.21 -25.83 20.45
CA TYR A 158 -31.68 -24.56 20.92
C TYR A 158 -31.35 -24.61 22.42
N ARG A 159 -30.13 -24.22 22.79
CA ARG A 159 -29.68 -24.13 24.17
C ARG A 159 -29.11 -22.72 24.43
N PRO A 160 -29.91 -21.81 25.03
CA PRO A 160 -29.42 -20.47 25.33
C PRO A 160 -28.29 -20.52 26.37
N VAL A 161 -27.32 -19.62 26.22
CA VAL A 161 -26.26 -19.44 27.21
C VAL A 161 -26.85 -18.72 28.42
N LYS A 162 -26.89 -19.40 29.57
CA LYS A 162 -27.56 -18.89 30.77
C LYS A 162 -26.73 -17.87 31.56
N GLU A 163 -25.40 -17.99 31.50
CA GLU A 163 -24.48 -17.16 32.27
C GLU A 163 -23.45 -16.55 31.30
N ARG A 164 -23.43 -15.21 31.24
CA ARG A 164 -22.52 -14.42 30.41
C ARG A 164 -21.47 -13.75 31.28
N LEU A 165 -20.20 -13.94 30.93
CA LEU A 165 -19.05 -13.30 31.57
C LEU A 165 -18.71 -12.01 30.82
N TYR A 166 -19.52 -10.96 31.04
CA TYR A 166 -19.38 -9.68 30.33
C TYR A 166 -17.99 -9.06 30.42
N SER A 167 -17.27 -9.24 31.54
CA SER A 167 -15.90 -8.74 31.67
C SER A 167 -14.94 -9.38 30.66
N GLN A 168 -15.06 -10.68 30.41
CA GLN A 168 -14.27 -11.39 29.40
C GLN A 168 -14.63 -10.90 27.99
N GLN A 169 -15.93 -10.79 27.71
CA GLN A 169 -16.41 -10.24 26.44
C GLN A 169 -15.86 -8.84 26.16
N TYR A 170 -15.91 -7.93 27.14
CA TYR A 170 -15.40 -6.57 26.97
C TYR A 170 -13.89 -6.55 26.71
N MET A 171 -13.12 -7.45 27.32
CA MET A 171 -11.69 -7.59 27.03
C MET A 171 -11.45 -8.04 25.60
N HIS A 172 -12.17 -9.06 25.11
CA HIS A 172 -12.08 -9.50 23.71
C HIS A 172 -12.44 -8.39 22.72
N ILE A 173 -13.52 -7.63 22.99
CA ILE A 173 -13.91 -6.49 22.14
C ILE A 173 -12.82 -5.41 22.13
N ALA A 174 -12.25 -5.08 23.28
CA ALA A 174 -11.17 -4.09 23.38
C ALA A 174 -9.92 -4.51 22.62
N GLU A 175 -9.53 -5.78 22.70
CA GLU A 175 -8.40 -6.33 21.94
C GLU A 175 -8.64 -6.30 20.43
N ILE A 176 -9.83 -6.73 19.98
CA ILE A 176 -10.21 -6.64 18.56
C ILE A 176 -10.12 -5.18 18.09
N ASN A 177 -10.72 -4.25 18.83
CA ASN A 177 -10.72 -2.83 18.46
C ASN A 177 -9.29 -2.26 18.39
N SER A 178 -8.41 -2.66 19.31
CA SER A 178 -7.00 -2.22 19.32
C SER A 178 -6.27 -2.70 18.07
N ARG A 179 -6.42 -3.98 17.68
CA ARG A 179 -5.83 -4.51 16.45
C ARG A 179 -6.40 -3.86 15.19
N MET A 180 -7.70 -3.55 15.19
CA MET A 180 -8.34 -2.85 14.09
C MET A 180 -7.81 -1.42 13.94
N LEU A 181 -7.57 -0.71 15.04
CA LEU A 181 -6.94 0.62 15.02
C LEU A 181 -5.51 0.55 14.45
N GLU A 182 -4.71 -0.43 14.88
CA GLU A 182 -3.35 -0.62 14.34
C GLU A 182 -3.35 -0.87 12.83
N LEU A 183 -4.29 -1.65 12.31
CA LEU A 183 -4.43 -1.89 10.87
C LEU A 183 -4.80 -0.62 10.10
N ILE A 184 -5.68 0.22 10.66
CA ILE A 184 -6.05 1.51 10.08
C ILE A 184 -4.83 2.43 10.06
N GLU A 185 -4.10 2.55 11.18
CA GLU A 185 -2.90 3.38 11.23
C GLU A 185 -1.83 2.95 10.23
N GLN A 186 -1.64 1.64 10.03
CA GLN A 186 -0.71 1.12 9.03
C GLN A 186 -1.17 1.47 7.61
N THR A 187 -2.46 1.35 7.32
CA THR A 187 -3.04 1.68 6.02
C THR A 187 -2.97 3.18 5.74
N ASP A 188 -3.19 4.02 6.75
CA ASP A 188 -3.07 5.46 6.68
C ASP A 188 -1.62 5.90 6.48
N LYS A 189 -0.65 5.25 7.13
CA LYS A 189 0.78 5.50 6.91
C LYS A 189 1.19 5.18 5.47
N VAL A 190 0.73 4.06 4.90
CA VAL A 190 0.99 3.70 3.49
C VAL A 190 0.32 4.69 2.54
N SER A 191 -0.94 5.04 2.81
CA SER A 191 -1.70 5.99 1.98
C SER A 191 -1.10 7.39 2.02
N GLN A 192 -0.71 7.89 3.19
CA GLN A 192 -0.04 9.19 3.36
C GLN A 192 1.32 9.21 2.65
N ARG A 193 2.14 8.16 2.79
CA ARG A 193 3.43 8.06 2.08
C ARG A 193 3.24 8.04 0.57
N ARG A 194 2.28 7.26 0.07
CA ARG A 194 1.93 7.22 -1.36
C ARG A 194 1.42 8.57 -1.88
N TRP A 195 0.61 9.28 -1.09
CA TRP A 195 0.16 10.64 -1.44
C TRP A 195 1.31 11.65 -1.47
N GLN A 196 2.24 11.59 -0.51
CA GLN A 196 3.43 12.44 -0.50
C GLN A 196 4.32 12.16 -1.72
N GLN A 197 4.53 10.89 -2.07
CA GLN A 197 5.28 10.46 -3.25
C GLN A 197 4.62 10.94 -4.56
N LEU A 198 3.31 10.74 -4.71
CA LEU A 198 2.56 11.20 -5.89
C LEU A 198 2.54 12.72 -6.02
N ARG A 199 2.37 13.44 -4.91
CA ARG A 199 2.45 14.91 -4.88
C ARG A 199 3.84 15.40 -5.26
N THR A 200 4.90 14.68 -4.87
CA THR A 200 6.28 14.99 -5.27
C THR A 200 6.48 14.85 -6.78
N VAL A 201 6.04 13.74 -7.36
CA VAL A 201 6.09 13.51 -8.82
C VAL A 201 5.30 14.58 -9.56
N HIS A 202 4.09 14.89 -9.10
CA HIS A 202 3.23 15.90 -9.71
C HIS A 202 3.81 17.31 -9.61
N ASN A 203 4.30 17.71 -8.43
CA ASN A 203 4.98 19.00 -8.25
C ASN A 203 6.14 19.15 -9.24
N ILE A 204 7.01 18.13 -9.37
CA ILE A 204 8.13 18.15 -10.32
C ILE A 204 7.63 18.19 -11.77
N ALA A 205 6.56 17.46 -12.09
CA ALA A 205 5.96 17.49 -13.42
C ALA A 205 5.36 18.86 -13.80
N GLU A 206 4.79 19.58 -12.84
CA GLU A 206 4.21 20.93 -13.04
C GLU A 206 5.23 22.06 -12.95
N MET A 207 6.46 21.78 -12.48
CA MET A 207 7.51 22.79 -12.40
C MET A 207 7.92 23.33 -13.78
N SER A 208 7.40 24.50 -14.12
CA SER A 208 7.89 25.29 -15.24
C SER A 208 9.19 25.97 -14.86
N SER A 209 10.31 25.50 -15.44
CA SER A 209 11.63 26.14 -15.29
C SER A 209 12.16 26.56 -16.64
N ASN A 210 12.51 27.83 -16.81
CA ASN A 210 13.07 28.37 -18.06
C ASN A 210 14.54 27.96 -18.31
N SER A 211 15.17 27.25 -17.37
CA SER A 211 16.58 26.86 -17.46
C SER A 211 16.80 25.43 -16.96
N PRO A 212 17.55 24.60 -17.71
CA PRO A 212 17.88 23.23 -17.29
C PRO A 212 18.54 23.17 -15.90
N SER A 213 19.42 24.11 -15.57
CA SER A 213 20.12 24.12 -14.26
C SER A 213 19.16 24.39 -13.10
N LYS A 214 18.16 25.26 -13.29
CA LYS A 214 17.15 25.58 -12.27
C LYS A 214 16.22 24.40 -12.01
N LEU A 215 15.82 23.69 -13.08
CA LEU A 215 15.03 22.46 -12.96
C LEU A 215 15.74 21.45 -12.03
N LEU A 216 17.00 21.13 -12.34
CA LEU A 216 17.77 20.15 -11.56
C LEU A 216 17.98 20.60 -10.11
N GLN A 217 18.30 21.88 -9.88
CA GLN A 217 18.48 22.41 -8.53
C GLN A 217 17.20 22.29 -7.70
N ASN A 218 16.05 22.63 -8.28
CA ASN A 218 14.78 22.57 -7.59
C ASN A 218 14.32 21.13 -7.36
N THR A 219 14.53 20.22 -8.33
CA THR A 219 14.32 18.78 -8.14
C THR A 219 15.10 18.28 -6.92
N ALA A 220 16.38 18.65 -6.81
CA ALA A 220 17.21 18.22 -5.68
C ALA A 220 16.71 18.77 -4.33
N ILE A 221 16.23 20.03 -4.29
CA ILE A 221 15.65 20.63 -3.08
C ILE A 221 14.36 19.91 -2.66
N ILE A 222 13.48 19.58 -3.61
CA ILE A 222 12.23 18.86 -3.33
C ILE A 222 12.53 17.44 -2.84
N LEU A 223 13.47 16.75 -3.48
CA LEU A 223 13.91 15.43 -3.05
C LEU A 223 14.51 15.46 -1.64
N GLN A 224 15.19 16.54 -1.25
CA GLN A 224 15.68 16.68 0.12
C GLN A 224 14.52 16.90 1.11
N SER A 225 13.65 17.87 0.83
CA SER A 225 12.65 18.33 1.81
C SER A 225 11.43 17.42 1.92
N VAL A 226 10.93 16.89 0.80
CA VAL A 226 9.70 16.08 0.78
C VAL A 226 10.01 14.59 0.90
N PHE A 227 11.17 14.15 0.38
CA PHE A 227 11.60 12.75 0.43
C PHE A 227 12.45 12.43 1.67
N GLY A 228 12.72 13.42 2.53
CA GLY A 228 13.46 13.24 3.78
C GLY A 228 14.93 12.83 3.61
N ALA A 229 15.51 13.03 2.43
CA ALA A 229 16.89 12.65 2.17
C ALA A 229 17.88 13.58 2.89
N ALA A 230 18.89 13.02 3.56
CA ALA A 230 19.95 13.81 4.19
C ALA A 230 20.89 14.44 3.15
N GLY A 231 21.09 13.77 2.02
CA GLY A 231 21.84 14.29 0.88
C GLY A 231 21.19 13.91 -0.44
N VAL A 232 21.24 14.83 -1.41
CA VAL A 232 20.78 14.61 -2.79
C VAL A 232 21.87 15.07 -3.75
N ALA A 233 22.15 14.26 -4.77
CA ALA A 233 23.10 14.58 -5.82
C ALA A 233 22.54 14.24 -7.20
N ILE A 234 22.73 15.15 -8.15
CA ILE A 234 22.44 14.91 -9.57
C ILE A 234 23.75 15.00 -10.34
N SER A 235 24.03 13.96 -11.10
CA SER A 235 25.33 13.72 -11.73
C SER A 235 25.17 13.36 -13.20
N PHE A 236 26.16 13.71 -14.02
CA PHE A 236 26.19 13.41 -15.45
C PHE A 236 27.53 12.86 -15.88
N LYS A 237 27.50 11.86 -16.75
CA LYS A 237 28.66 11.26 -17.40
C LYS A 237 29.36 12.33 -18.25
N LEU A 238 30.68 12.45 -18.07
CA LEU A 238 31.52 13.38 -18.84
C LEU A 238 32.15 12.65 -20.02
N ASP A 239 32.78 11.51 -19.74
CA ASP A 239 33.44 10.63 -20.71
C ASP A 239 33.30 9.16 -20.26
N ASN A 240 34.06 8.23 -20.82
CA ASN A 240 33.95 6.81 -20.48
C ASN A 240 34.51 6.44 -19.10
N ASP A 241 35.27 7.32 -18.45
CA ASP A 241 35.96 7.03 -17.20
C ASP A 241 35.46 7.90 -16.04
N TYR A 242 34.86 9.06 -16.35
CA TYR A 242 34.51 10.09 -15.38
C TYR A 242 33.08 10.63 -15.50
N TYR A 243 32.54 11.04 -14.36
CA TYR A 243 31.31 11.82 -14.24
C TYR A 243 31.53 13.07 -13.39
N THR A 244 30.59 14.01 -13.47
CA THR A 244 30.58 15.25 -12.69
C THR A 244 29.27 15.40 -11.94
N VAL A 245 29.31 16.16 -10.84
CA VAL A 245 28.14 16.41 -10.00
C VAL A 245 27.81 17.91 -10.00
N PRO A 246 26.98 18.39 -10.94
CA PRO A 246 26.62 19.81 -11.02
C PRO A 246 25.67 20.26 -9.90
N VAL A 247 24.85 19.37 -9.36
CA VAL A 247 23.85 19.70 -8.33
C VAL A 247 24.05 18.82 -7.10
N LEU A 248 24.15 19.48 -5.95
CA LEU A 248 24.25 18.89 -4.63
C LEU A 248 23.37 19.69 -3.67
N VAL A 249 22.67 18.96 -2.80
CA VAL A 249 21.81 19.51 -1.77
C VAL A 249 21.97 18.65 -0.51
N GLY A 250 21.97 19.28 0.66
CA GLY A 250 22.17 18.61 1.95
C GLY A 250 23.63 18.22 2.20
N GLU A 251 23.85 17.06 2.79
CA GLU A 251 25.18 16.55 3.18
C GLU A 251 26.01 15.99 2.01
N ALA A 252 25.49 16.05 0.79
CA ALA A 252 26.16 15.53 -0.39
C ALA A 252 27.38 16.42 -0.76
N ASN A 253 28.49 15.79 -1.15
CA ASN A 253 29.78 16.43 -1.40
C ASN A 253 30.27 16.18 -2.84
N GLY A 254 31.26 16.97 -3.29
CA GLY A 254 31.95 16.76 -4.57
C GLY A 254 31.52 17.66 -5.73
N LYS A 255 31.01 18.88 -5.45
CA LYS A 255 30.50 19.81 -6.47
C LYS A 255 31.57 20.10 -7.52
N GLY A 256 31.25 19.86 -8.79
CA GLY A 256 32.16 20.16 -9.90
C GLY A 256 33.46 19.33 -9.96
N ARG A 257 33.62 18.31 -9.11
CA ARG A 257 34.77 17.39 -9.18
C ARG A 257 34.54 16.35 -10.27
N LYS A 258 35.62 15.93 -10.93
CA LYS A 258 35.63 14.76 -11.79
C LYS A 258 35.79 13.52 -10.91
N ILE A 259 34.81 12.64 -10.92
CA ILE A 259 34.79 11.40 -10.13
C ILE A 259 34.79 10.22 -11.10
N SER A 260 35.55 9.17 -10.78
CA SER A 260 35.61 7.98 -11.63
C SER A 260 34.28 7.24 -11.62
N LEU A 261 33.79 6.80 -12.79
CA LEU A 261 32.58 5.98 -12.95
C LEU A 261 32.65 4.64 -12.21
N ALA A 262 33.85 4.15 -11.89
CA ALA A 262 34.04 2.94 -11.09
C ALA A 262 33.75 3.16 -9.59
N LYS A 263 33.58 4.41 -9.14
CA LYS A 263 33.39 4.75 -7.73
C LYS A 263 31.97 5.29 -7.48
N GLY A 264 31.41 4.89 -6.34
CA GLY A 264 30.13 5.37 -5.84
C GLY A 264 28.92 4.83 -6.59
N ILE A 265 27.75 5.02 -5.98
CA ILE A 265 26.47 4.51 -6.48
C ILE A 265 26.05 5.19 -7.78
N SER A 266 26.37 6.49 -7.94
CA SER A 266 26.05 7.25 -9.16
C SER A 266 26.77 6.68 -10.39
N GLY A 267 28.04 6.30 -10.24
CA GLY A 267 28.82 5.65 -11.31
C GLY A 267 28.26 4.27 -11.67
N GLN A 268 27.94 3.46 -10.65
CA GLN A 268 27.33 2.13 -10.84
C GLN A 268 26.03 2.22 -11.65
N VAL A 269 25.16 3.18 -11.33
CA VAL A 269 23.90 3.40 -12.05
C VAL A 269 24.14 3.86 -13.49
N MET A 270 25.08 4.78 -13.73
CA MET A 270 25.38 5.25 -15.09
C MET A 270 25.97 4.15 -15.99
N CYS A 271 26.73 3.23 -15.42
CA CYS A 271 27.28 2.08 -16.13
C CYS A 271 26.24 0.99 -16.40
N GLN A 272 25.38 0.69 -15.42
CA GLN A 272 24.41 -0.41 -15.53
C GLN A 272 23.08 0.00 -16.18
N GLY A 273 22.76 1.30 -16.19
CA GLY A 273 21.49 1.82 -16.72
C GLY A 273 20.25 1.41 -15.92
N ARG A 274 20.42 0.90 -14.69
CA ARG A 274 19.34 0.46 -13.80
C ARG A 274 19.50 1.08 -12.41
N LEU A 275 18.40 1.08 -11.67
CA LEU A 275 18.41 1.50 -10.26
C LEU A 275 19.36 0.63 -9.45
N VAL A 276 20.13 1.27 -8.57
CA VAL A 276 20.98 0.60 -7.58
C VAL A 276 20.55 1.09 -6.21
N GLN A 277 20.41 0.15 -5.27
CA GLN A 277 20.06 0.42 -3.87
C GLN A 277 21.04 -0.30 -2.96
N ILE A 278 21.54 0.42 -1.96
CA ILE A 278 22.41 -0.09 -0.91
C ILE A 278 21.66 0.11 0.39
N ARG A 279 21.23 -1.00 1.00
CA ARG A 279 20.46 -0.97 2.24
C ARG A 279 21.32 -0.67 3.46
N ASP A 280 22.60 -1.05 3.43
CA ASP A 280 23.56 -0.80 4.51
C ASP A 280 24.96 -0.67 3.92
N THR A 281 25.61 0.49 4.11
CA THR A 281 26.96 0.76 3.60
C THR A 281 28.05 0.06 4.42
N ASN A 282 27.78 -0.35 5.67
CA ASN A 282 28.76 -1.08 6.48
C ASN A 282 29.05 -2.49 5.93
N GLN A 283 28.15 -3.02 5.09
CA GLN A 283 28.32 -4.30 4.42
C GLN A 283 29.19 -4.20 3.16
N ARG A 284 29.69 -3.00 2.85
CA ARG A 284 30.58 -2.73 1.72
C ARG A 284 31.95 -2.28 2.21
N THR A 285 32.97 -2.58 1.41
CA THR A 285 34.35 -2.14 1.63
C THR A 285 34.62 -0.73 1.09
N ASP A 286 33.74 -0.21 0.22
CA ASP A 286 33.86 1.09 -0.43
C ASP A 286 32.86 2.12 0.12
N VAL A 287 33.37 3.26 0.58
CA VAL A 287 32.58 4.42 0.98
C VAL A 287 32.19 5.24 -0.25
N ASP A 288 30.94 5.68 -0.31
CA ASP A 288 30.48 6.51 -1.42
C ASP A 288 31.18 7.88 -1.42
N VAL A 289 31.70 8.27 -2.59
CA VAL A 289 32.51 9.49 -2.75
C VAL A 289 31.64 10.76 -2.70
N VAL A 290 30.37 10.66 -3.08
CA VAL A 290 29.41 11.77 -3.15
C VAL A 290 28.65 11.91 -1.83
N MET A 291 28.39 10.80 -1.13
CA MET A 291 27.63 10.77 0.12
C MET A 291 28.33 9.91 1.19
N PRO A 292 29.43 10.40 1.77
CA PRO A 292 30.25 9.59 2.69
C PRO A 292 29.58 9.33 4.05
N THR A 293 28.61 10.15 4.46
CA THR A 293 27.89 10.03 5.74
C THR A 293 26.66 9.13 5.67
N ALA A 294 26.25 8.68 4.48
CA ALA A 294 25.04 7.89 4.29
C ALA A 294 25.25 6.42 4.69
N GLN A 295 24.36 5.88 5.52
CA GLN A 295 24.31 4.46 5.84
C GLN A 295 23.42 3.66 4.88
N SER A 296 22.51 4.33 4.18
CA SER A 296 21.74 3.74 3.08
C SER A 296 21.62 4.70 1.91
N LEU A 297 21.68 4.14 0.70
CA LEU A 297 21.77 4.90 -0.55
C LEU A 297 20.86 4.30 -1.60
N ILE A 298 20.29 5.16 -2.42
CA ILE A 298 19.56 4.74 -3.61
C ILE A 298 19.80 5.71 -4.76
N ALA A 299 19.99 5.17 -5.96
CA ALA A 299 20.26 5.97 -7.13
C ALA A 299 19.50 5.45 -8.35
N ALA A 300 18.90 6.38 -9.09
CA ALA A 300 18.14 6.12 -10.30
C ALA A 300 18.84 6.76 -11.52
N PRO A 301 18.82 6.09 -12.68
CA PRO A 301 19.44 6.61 -13.89
C PRO A 301 18.63 7.77 -14.48
N LEU A 302 19.34 8.82 -14.91
CA LEU A 302 18.82 9.88 -15.77
C LEU A 302 19.30 9.62 -17.20
N VAL A 303 18.44 9.03 -18.02
CA VAL A 303 18.78 8.73 -19.41
C VAL A 303 18.07 9.72 -20.32
N CYS A 304 18.83 10.61 -20.93
CA CYS A 304 18.40 11.44 -22.06
C CYS A 304 19.04 10.89 -23.34
N ARG A 305 18.51 11.21 -24.54
CA ARG A 305 19.00 10.62 -25.81
C ARG A 305 20.52 10.65 -26.03
N LYS A 306 21.23 11.65 -25.51
CA LYS A 306 22.69 11.80 -25.66
C LYS A 306 23.45 11.94 -24.35
N ILE A 307 22.76 12.00 -23.21
CA ILE A 307 23.34 12.29 -21.91
C ILE A 307 22.92 11.19 -20.94
N SER A 308 23.89 10.52 -20.33
CA SER A 308 23.67 9.57 -19.24
C SER A 308 24.03 10.22 -17.92
N GLY A 309 23.16 10.12 -16.94
CA GLY A 309 23.35 10.68 -15.60
C GLY A 309 22.69 9.82 -14.53
N ALA A 310 22.71 10.32 -13.30
CA ALA A 310 22.09 9.66 -12.15
C ALA A 310 21.59 10.70 -11.14
N ILE A 311 20.43 10.42 -10.54
CA ILE A 311 19.96 11.05 -9.31
C ILE A 311 20.21 10.06 -8.18
N SER A 312 20.94 10.49 -7.15
CA SER A 312 21.21 9.70 -5.97
C SER A 312 20.76 10.44 -4.72
N ILE A 313 20.19 9.70 -3.77
CA ILE A 313 19.77 10.19 -2.45
C ILE A 313 20.35 9.27 -1.36
N GLY A 314 20.62 9.84 -0.19
CA GLY A 314 21.21 9.12 0.95
C GLY A 314 20.54 9.47 2.27
N ALA A 315 20.53 8.50 3.18
CA ALA A 315 20.03 8.63 4.55
C ALA A 315 21.09 8.15 5.56
N PRO A 316 21.12 8.73 6.78
CA PRO A 316 22.09 8.38 7.82
C PRO A 316 21.74 7.06 8.53
N GLU A 317 20.55 6.50 8.29
CA GLU A 317 20.07 5.25 8.86
C GLU A 317 20.22 4.08 7.86
N SER A 318 20.60 2.91 8.37
CA SER A 318 20.53 1.66 7.60
C SER A 318 19.08 1.25 7.32
N ASN A 319 18.84 0.55 6.20
CA ASN A 319 17.53 0.04 5.77
C ASN A 319 16.42 1.10 5.64
N HIS A 320 16.79 2.37 5.53
CA HIS A 320 15.82 3.48 5.46
C HIS A 320 14.97 3.44 4.18
N TRP A 321 15.58 3.11 3.03
CA TRP A 321 14.92 3.08 1.73
C TRP A 321 14.30 1.70 1.43
N ASN A 322 13.03 1.68 1.03
CA ASN A 322 12.31 0.48 0.59
C ASN A 322 12.12 0.42 -0.94
N ASP A 323 11.53 -0.67 -1.45
CA ASP A 323 11.34 -0.89 -2.89
C ASP A 323 10.32 0.08 -3.53
N GLU A 324 9.44 0.71 -2.75
CA GLU A 324 8.48 1.71 -3.21
C GLU A 324 9.14 3.09 -3.38
N ASP A 325 10.04 3.45 -2.47
CA ASP A 325 10.91 4.63 -2.59
C ASP A 325 11.77 4.53 -3.86
N ALA A 326 12.28 3.32 -4.15
CA ALA A 326 13.00 3.03 -5.37
C ALA A 326 12.19 3.29 -6.65
N LYS A 327 10.94 2.79 -6.68
CA LYS A 327 10.03 3.00 -7.81
C LYS A 327 9.69 4.48 -7.98
N THR A 328 9.51 5.21 -6.88
CA THR A 328 9.20 6.64 -6.91
C THR A 328 10.37 7.46 -7.41
N LEU A 329 11.58 7.22 -6.91
CA LEU A 329 12.79 7.89 -7.40
C LEU A 329 13.01 7.63 -8.89
N MET A 330 12.76 6.40 -9.35
CA MET A 330 12.80 6.05 -10.77
C MET A 330 11.77 6.83 -11.60
N ALA A 331 10.54 7.00 -11.09
CA ALA A 331 9.52 7.79 -11.78
C ALA A 331 9.90 9.27 -11.87
N ILE A 332 10.42 9.85 -10.78
CA ILE A 332 10.93 11.22 -10.74
C ILE A 332 12.06 11.39 -11.74
N ALA A 333 13.03 10.47 -11.77
CA ALA A 333 14.16 10.52 -12.70
C ALA A 333 13.68 10.53 -14.16
N LYS A 334 12.68 9.73 -14.51
CA LYS A 334 12.10 9.72 -15.86
C LYS A 334 11.45 11.06 -16.23
N VAL A 335 10.64 11.64 -15.33
CA VAL A 335 9.99 12.94 -15.56
C VAL A 335 11.03 14.05 -15.74
N VAL A 336 12.04 14.08 -14.86
CA VAL A 336 13.12 15.06 -14.89
C VAL A 336 13.95 14.92 -16.17
N ALA A 337 14.27 13.68 -16.58
CA ALA A 337 15.02 13.44 -17.81
C ALA A 337 14.27 13.97 -19.05
N LEU A 338 12.95 13.75 -19.13
CA LEU A 338 12.11 14.24 -20.22
C LEU A 338 12.05 15.77 -20.26
N GLN A 339 11.80 16.41 -19.12
CA GLN A 339 11.75 17.88 -19.04
C GLN A 339 13.11 18.53 -19.32
N PHE A 340 14.18 17.94 -18.79
CA PHE A 340 15.54 18.41 -19.02
C PHE A 340 15.90 18.35 -20.51
N GLU A 341 15.55 17.25 -21.19
CA GLU A 341 15.73 17.11 -22.63
C GLU A 341 14.93 18.17 -23.42
N GLN A 342 13.66 18.39 -23.07
CA GLN A 342 12.84 19.43 -23.71
C GLN A 342 13.46 20.83 -23.58
N LEU A 343 14.01 21.17 -22.42
CA LEU A 343 14.65 22.46 -22.19
C LEU A 343 15.97 22.60 -22.96
N LEU A 344 16.74 21.52 -23.10
CA LEU A 344 17.94 21.52 -23.94
C LEU A 344 17.61 21.70 -25.42
N VAL A 345 16.56 21.06 -25.91
CA VAL A 345 16.10 21.22 -27.31
C VAL A 345 15.63 22.64 -27.58
N LYS A 346 14.82 23.23 -26.68
CA LYS A 346 14.35 24.63 -26.81
C LYS A 346 15.51 25.64 -26.81
N LYS A 347 16.56 25.40 -26.02
CA LYS A 347 17.75 26.27 -25.99
C LYS A 347 18.59 26.18 -27.27
N ASN A 348 18.58 25.01 -27.94
CA ASN A 348 19.34 24.76 -29.17
C ASN A 348 18.56 25.08 -30.45
N GLN A 349 17.27 25.42 -30.37
CA GLN A 349 16.53 26.06 -31.46
C GLN A 349 16.71 27.59 -31.34
N PRO A 350 17.55 28.25 -32.16
CA PRO A 350 17.60 29.70 -32.16
C PRO A 350 16.22 30.24 -32.59
N ASN A 351 15.74 31.29 -31.92
CA ASN A 351 14.52 32.03 -32.27
C ASN A 351 14.47 32.33 -33.78
N SER A 352 13.78 31.51 -34.56
CA SER A 352 13.42 31.80 -35.95
C SER A 352 12.11 32.60 -35.99
N THR A 353 12.08 33.72 -35.26
CA THR A 353 10.98 34.72 -35.31
C THR A 353 11.49 36.10 -34.92
N LYS A 354 12.52 36.58 -35.61
CA LYS A 354 12.74 38.01 -35.84
C LYS A 354 13.32 38.22 -37.23
N ASN A 355 12.45 38.34 -38.23
CA ASN A 355 12.60 39.30 -39.34
C ASN A 355 11.49 39.12 -40.40
N SER A 356 10.46 39.97 -40.32
CA SER A 356 9.86 40.64 -41.50
C SER A 356 8.88 41.72 -41.04
N ASN A 357 9.40 42.91 -40.74
CA ASN A 357 8.81 44.21 -41.11
C ASN A 357 9.39 45.35 -40.25
N SER A 358 10.48 45.95 -40.73
CA SER A 358 10.61 47.41 -40.75
C SER A 358 11.78 47.81 -41.66
N ALA A 359 11.45 48.54 -42.73
CA ALA A 359 12.38 49.29 -43.56
C ALA A 359 12.70 50.66 -42.89
N PRO A 360 13.57 51.54 -43.43
CA PRO A 360 14.92 51.72 -42.92
C PRO A 360 15.23 53.15 -42.39
N VAL A 361 16.30 53.23 -41.57
CA VAL A 361 17.39 54.22 -41.56
C VAL A 361 17.09 55.71 -41.29
N HIS A 362 17.62 56.24 -40.17
CA HIS A 362 18.71 57.24 -40.15
C HIS A 362 19.19 57.59 -38.73
N GLY A 363 20.52 57.76 -38.56
CA GLY A 363 21.11 58.53 -37.45
C GLY A 363 22.21 57.80 -36.65
N VAL A 364 23.47 58.11 -36.94
CA VAL A 364 24.71 57.66 -36.27
C VAL A 364 25.00 58.56 -35.02
N PRO A 365 26.13 58.43 -34.28
CA PRO A 365 26.32 57.70 -33.01
C PRO A 365 26.66 58.60 -31.80
N HIS A 366 26.51 58.10 -30.56
CA HIS A 366 27.38 58.49 -29.41
C HIS A 366 27.39 57.35 -28.37
N ARG A 367 28.52 56.65 -28.21
CA ARG A 367 29.62 56.88 -27.24
C ARG A 367 29.25 56.51 -25.78
N ILE A 368 30.03 55.54 -25.26
CA ILE A 368 30.67 55.51 -23.93
C ILE A 368 29.99 54.73 -22.78
N ASP A 369 30.78 53.74 -22.33
CA ASP A 369 31.07 53.24 -20.99
C ASP A 369 30.18 52.30 -20.15
N MET A 370 30.89 51.21 -19.78
CA MET A 370 31.10 50.62 -18.46
C MET A 370 29.93 50.05 -17.63
N ALA A 371 30.16 48.79 -17.26
CA ALA A 371 30.04 48.21 -15.91
C ALA A 371 28.66 48.25 -15.25
N ILE A 372 28.04 47.08 -15.10
CA ILE A 372 28.12 46.19 -13.93
C ILE A 372 27.53 44.83 -14.33
#